data_AF-A0A8T3RHL7-F1
#
_entry.id   AF-A0A8T3RHL7-F1
#
_cell.length_a   1.000
_cell.length_b   1.000
_cell.length_c   1.000
_cell.angle_alpha   90.00
_cell.angle_beta   90.00
_cell.angle_gamma   90.00
#
_symmetry.space_group_name_H-M   'P 1'
#
loop_
_entity.id
_entity.type
_entity.pdbx_description
1 polymer ?
#
loop_
_entity_poly.entity_id
_entity_poly.type
_entity_poly.pdbx_seq_one_letter_code
_entity_poly.pdbx_strand_id
1 'polypeptide(L)'
;MRKFAKRFFKKMLEHQGRTPRRMITDKLRSYGAARNKIMPSVVHDQDRYANNRAEASHQPTRQQERQMRGFKSAGQAQRFLAVHGQVHNLFRVGRQLMRAHHDRLFRARSYSIWRQTTCVC
;
A
#
# COMPACT_ATOMS: atom_id res chain seq x y z
N MET A 1 17.54 -12.23 -1.01
CA MET A 1 16.71 -11.16 -0.38
C MET A 1 17.25 -9.73 -0.52
N ARG A 2 18.53 -9.44 -0.20
CA ARG A 2 19.08 -8.06 -0.21
C ARG A 2 18.89 -7.28 -1.53
N LYS A 3 19.02 -7.94 -2.70
CA LYS A 3 18.80 -7.31 -4.02
C LYS A 3 17.35 -6.86 -4.21
N PHE A 4 16.39 -7.65 -3.74
CA PHE A 4 14.97 -7.33 -3.81
C PHE A 4 14.58 -6.17 -2.91
N ALA A 5 15.03 -6.18 -1.65
CA ALA A 5 14.82 -5.06 -0.72
C ALA A 5 15.35 -3.73 -1.28
N LYS A 6 16.52 -3.77 -1.94
CA LYS A 6 17.06 -2.58 -2.62
C LYS A 6 16.17 -2.10 -3.77
N ARG A 7 15.75 -3.01 -4.66
CA ARG A 7 14.86 -2.66 -5.77
C ARG A 7 13.53 -2.10 -5.27
N PHE A 8 12.99 -2.69 -4.20
CA PHE A 8 11.77 -2.22 -3.56
C PHE A 8 11.92 -0.78 -3.05
N PHE A 9 12.96 -0.49 -2.26
CA PHE A 9 13.17 0.87 -1.75
C PHE A 9 13.44 1.89 -2.85
N LYS A 10 14.17 1.53 -3.92
CA LYS A 10 14.35 2.43 -5.08
C LYS A 10 13.01 2.80 -5.71
N LYS A 11 12.19 1.80 -6.08
CA LYS A 11 10.85 2.04 -6.66
C LYS A 11 9.95 2.83 -5.71
N MET A 12 10.00 2.55 -4.42
CA MET A 12 9.23 3.27 -3.41
C MET A 12 9.61 4.76 -3.36
N LEU A 13 10.91 5.07 -3.36
CA LEU A 13 11.40 6.45 -3.33
C LEU A 13 11.10 7.19 -4.65
N GLU A 14 11.24 6.52 -5.79
CA GLU A 14 10.86 7.05 -7.10
C GLU A 14 9.38 7.43 -7.14
N HIS A 15 8.50 6.56 -6.61
CA HIS A 15 7.06 6.79 -6.61
C HIS A 15 6.62 7.87 -5.60
N GLN A 16 7.23 7.92 -4.42
CA GLN A 16 6.90 8.92 -3.39
C GLN A 16 7.55 10.29 -3.65
N GLY A 17 8.62 10.32 -4.45
CA GLY A 17 9.35 11.54 -4.81
C GLY A 17 10.07 12.24 -3.65
N ARG A 18 10.07 11.65 -2.45
CA ARG A 18 10.67 12.25 -1.23
C ARG A 18 11.32 11.19 -0.36
N THR A 19 12.47 11.55 0.21
CA THR A 19 13.15 10.72 1.21
C THR A 19 12.39 10.80 2.55
N PRO A 20 12.02 9.66 3.16
CA PRO A 20 11.29 9.67 4.43
C PRO A 20 12.20 10.10 5.59
N ARG A 21 11.64 10.74 6.61
CA ARG A 21 12.39 11.09 7.84
C ARG A 21 12.76 9.85 8.66
N ARG A 22 11.88 8.84 8.67
CA ARG A 22 12.03 7.59 9.41
C ARG A 22 11.48 6.45 8.56
N MET A 23 12.18 5.32 8.58
CA MET A 23 11.74 4.07 7.97
C MET A 23 11.34 3.11 9.07
N ILE A 24 10.13 2.57 9.00
CA ILE A 24 9.64 1.54 9.92
C ILE A 24 9.44 0.25 9.13
N THR A 25 10.13 -0.82 9.53
CA THR A 25 9.98 -2.16 8.92
C THR A 25 10.05 -3.24 9.98
N ASP A 26 9.78 -4.48 9.58
CA ASP A 26 10.15 -5.64 10.40
C ASP A 26 11.67 -5.75 10.62
N LYS A 27 12.06 -6.77 11.40
CA LYS A 27 13.44 -7.04 11.81
C LYS A 27 14.27 -7.83 10.78
N LEU A 28 13.84 -7.93 9.53
CA LEU A 28 14.60 -8.63 8.50
C LEU A 28 15.92 -7.88 8.18
N ARG A 29 17.06 -8.58 8.35
CA ARG A 29 18.42 -8.05 8.08
C ARG A 29 18.57 -7.45 6.68
N SER A 30 17.82 -7.94 5.69
CA SER A 30 17.85 -7.42 4.33
C SER A 30 17.40 -5.96 4.21
N TYR A 31 16.50 -5.49 5.08
CA TYR A 31 16.03 -4.10 5.05
C TYR A 31 17.09 -3.14 5.58
N GLY A 32 17.69 -3.44 6.73
CA GLY A 32 18.80 -2.63 7.26
C GLY A 32 19.96 -2.52 6.25
N ALA A 33 20.35 -3.65 5.65
CA ALA A 33 21.40 -3.67 4.62
C ALA A 33 21.03 -2.91 3.33
N ALA A 34 19.74 -2.83 2.97
CA ALA A 34 19.28 -2.06 1.82
C ALA A 34 19.17 -0.56 2.14
N ARG A 35 18.64 -0.21 3.31
CA ARG A 35 18.59 1.16 3.85
C ARG A 35 19.98 1.77 3.93
N ASN A 36 20.96 1.06 4.47
CA ASN A 36 22.34 1.54 4.55
C ASN A 36 22.97 1.88 3.19
N LYS A 37 22.46 1.29 2.09
CA LYS A 37 22.97 1.56 0.73
C LYS A 37 22.17 2.62 -0.03
N ILE A 38 20.87 2.77 0.25
CA ILE A 38 19.96 3.61 -0.55
C ILE A 38 19.63 4.93 0.17
N MET A 39 19.51 4.88 1.49
CA MET A 39 19.06 6.00 2.31
C MET A 39 19.73 5.94 3.69
N PRO A 40 21.07 6.05 3.74
CA PRO A 40 21.84 5.86 4.99
C PRO A 40 21.49 6.88 6.08
N SER A 41 21.01 8.06 5.72
CA SER A 41 20.60 9.12 6.65
C SER A 41 19.24 8.88 7.31
N VAL A 42 18.42 7.97 6.81
CA VAL A 42 17.04 7.76 7.28
C VAL A 42 17.05 6.92 8.55
N VAL A 43 16.49 7.41 9.66
CA VAL A 43 16.40 6.64 10.91
C VAL A 43 15.60 5.35 10.67
N HIS A 44 16.15 4.19 11.07
CA HIS A 44 15.46 2.91 10.97
C HIS A 44 14.89 2.53 12.33
N ASP A 45 13.57 2.48 12.41
CA ASP A 45 12.80 2.09 13.58
C ASP A 45 12.26 0.67 13.40
N GLN A 46 12.52 -0.17 14.40
CA GLN A 46 12.12 -1.58 14.45
C GLN A 46 11.50 -1.92 15.81
N ASP A 47 10.97 -0.90 16.49
CA ASP A 47 10.34 -1.07 17.79
C ASP A 47 9.13 -1.98 17.68
N ARG A 48 8.82 -2.66 18.79
CA ARG A 48 7.68 -3.57 18.86
C ARG A 48 6.43 -2.79 18.47
N TYR A 49 5.64 -3.35 17.54
CA TYR A 49 4.40 -2.76 17.02
C TYR A 49 4.53 -1.52 16.14
N ALA A 50 5.73 -0.99 15.91
CA ALA A 50 5.91 0.20 15.06
C ALA A 50 5.38 -0.04 13.63
N ASN A 51 5.52 -1.27 13.12
CA ASN A 51 5.07 -1.67 11.79
C ASN A 51 3.57 -2.04 11.70
N ASN A 52 2.81 -2.00 12.80
CA ASN A 52 1.40 -2.41 12.84
C ASN A 52 0.54 -1.71 11.79
N ARG A 53 0.79 -0.42 11.53
CA ARG A 53 0.05 0.33 10.50
C ARG A 53 0.28 -0.24 9.10
N ALA A 54 1.52 -0.61 8.78
CA ALA A 54 1.84 -1.25 7.51
C ALA A 54 1.20 -2.65 7.43
N GLU A 55 1.27 -3.43 8.51
CA GLU A 55 0.63 -4.74 8.58
C GLU A 55 -0.90 -4.67 8.43
N ALA A 56 -1.55 -3.72 9.12
CA ALA A 56 -2.98 -3.47 9.01
C ALA A 56 -3.39 -3.04 7.59
N SER A 57 -2.52 -2.28 6.89
CA SER A 57 -2.78 -1.88 5.50
C SER A 57 -2.80 -3.06 4.52
N HIS A 58 -2.16 -4.19 4.87
CA HIS A 58 -2.19 -5.41 4.06
C HIS A 58 -3.45 -6.26 4.26
N GLN A 59 -4.21 -6.06 5.34
CA GLN A 59 -5.36 -6.90 5.69
C GLN A 59 -6.43 -6.98 4.58
N PRO A 60 -6.85 -5.88 3.92
CA PRO A 60 -7.84 -5.95 2.84
C PRO A 60 -7.35 -6.78 1.66
N THR A 61 -6.10 -6.56 1.25
CA THR A 61 -5.48 -7.32 0.16
C THR A 61 -5.40 -8.81 0.50
N ARG A 62 -5.01 -9.16 1.73
CA ARG A 62 -4.97 -10.57 2.20
C ARG A 62 -6.36 -11.18 2.31
N GLN A 63 -7.37 -10.41 2.73
CA GLN A 63 -8.74 -10.88 2.80
C GLN A 63 -9.26 -11.23 1.41
N GLN A 64 -9.02 -10.37 0.42
CA GLN A 64 -9.38 -10.64 -0.97
C GLN A 64 -8.63 -11.84 -1.55
N GLU A 65 -7.32 -11.92 -1.33
CA GLU A 65 -6.53 -13.10 -1.72
C GLU A 65 -7.13 -14.41 -1.16
N ARG A 66 -7.52 -14.41 0.12
CA ARG A 66 -8.17 -15.57 0.76
C ARG A 66 -9.53 -15.88 0.15
N GLN A 67 -10.37 -14.87 -0.11
CA GLN A 67 -11.66 -15.05 -0.79
C GLN A 67 -11.50 -15.65 -2.19
N MET A 68 -10.44 -15.26 -2.90
CA MET A 68 -10.08 -15.79 -4.21
C MET A 68 -9.41 -17.17 -4.17
N ARG A 69 -9.21 -17.77 -2.97
CA ARG A 69 -8.47 -19.03 -2.75
C ARG A 69 -7.01 -18.98 -3.24
N GLY A 70 -6.38 -17.81 -3.10
CA GLY A 70 -5.01 -17.57 -3.56
C GLY A 70 -4.91 -17.26 -5.05
N PHE A 71 -3.74 -16.77 -5.46
CA PHE A 71 -3.43 -16.52 -6.87
C PHE A 71 -2.77 -17.75 -7.51
N LYS A 72 -3.18 -18.09 -8.74
CA LYS A 72 -2.61 -19.22 -9.50
C LYS A 72 -1.19 -18.93 -10.02
N SER A 73 -0.79 -17.66 -10.08
CA SER A 73 0.55 -17.25 -10.49
C SER A 73 0.94 -15.87 -9.96
N ALA A 74 2.25 -15.59 -9.93
CA ALA A 74 2.76 -14.26 -9.60
C ALA A 74 2.25 -13.16 -10.56
N GLY A 75 2.07 -13.49 -11.85
CA GLY A 75 1.52 -12.55 -12.84
C GLY A 75 0.05 -12.20 -12.57
N GLN A 76 -0.75 -13.16 -12.11
CA GLN A 76 -2.13 -12.90 -11.68
C GLN A 76 -2.15 -11.99 -10.44
N ALA A 77 -1.30 -12.26 -9.46
CA ALA A 77 -1.16 -11.41 -8.27
C ALA A 77 -0.76 -9.98 -8.65
N GLN A 78 0.20 -9.81 -9.57
CA GLN A 78 0.62 -8.48 -10.04
C GLN A 78 -0.52 -7.70 -10.71
N ARG A 79 -1.28 -8.33 -11.62
CA ARG A 79 -2.43 -7.69 -12.27
C ARG A 79 -3.50 -7.28 -11.26
N PHE A 80 -3.80 -8.16 -10.30
CA PHE A 80 -4.72 -7.84 -9.21
C PHE A 80 -4.23 -6.65 -8.38
N LEU A 81 -2.98 -6.70 -7.90
CA LEU A 81 -2.40 -5.66 -7.05
C LEU A 81 -2.28 -4.29 -7.74
N ALA A 82 -2.05 -4.28 -9.06
CA ALA A 82 -1.94 -3.05 -9.85
C ALA A 82 -3.24 -2.22 -9.85
N VAL A 83 -4.39 -2.88 -9.80
CA VAL A 83 -5.72 -2.25 -9.82
C VAL A 83 -6.28 -2.12 -8.41
N HIS A 84 -6.17 -3.17 -7.59
CA HIS A 84 -6.81 -3.27 -6.28
C HIS A 84 -6.48 -2.09 -5.36
N GLY A 85 -5.21 -1.66 -5.31
CA GLY A 85 -4.81 -0.53 -4.47
C GLY A 85 -5.50 0.79 -4.85
N GLN A 86 -5.68 1.03 -6.16
CA GLN A 86 -6.34 2.24 -6.67
C GLN A 86 -7.84 2.23 -6.35
N VAL A 87 -8.51 1.10 -6.60
CA VAL A 87 -9.94 0.92 -6.30
C VAL A 87 -10.19 1.04 -4.81
N HIS A 88 -9.38 0.38 -4.00
CA HIS A 88 -9.50 0.44 -2.55
C HIS A 88 -9.30 1.86 -2.02
N ASN A 89 -8.31 2.60 -2.52
CA ASN A 89 -8.10 4.00 -2.13
C ASN A 89 -9.25 4.92 -2.56
N LEU A 90 -9.85 4.65 -3.72
CA LEU A 90 -10.98 5.43 -4.23
C LEU A 90 -12.24 5.26 -3.37
N PHE A 91 -12.52 4.05 -2.89
CA PHE A 91 -13.76 3.74 -2.18
C PHE A 91 -13.64 3.66 -0.66
N ARG A 92 -12.45 3.39 -0.10
CA ARG A 92 -12.25 3.31 1.34
C ARG A 92 -12.02 4.70 1.95
N VAL A 93 -13.07 5.50 1.90
CA VAL A 93 -13.19 6.73 2.68
C VAL A 93 -13.64 6.33 4.08
N GLY A 94 -12.91 6.77 5.11
CA GLY A 94 -13.14 6.33 6.49
C GLY A 94 -14.47 6.83 7.05
N ARG A 95 -15.57 6.15 6.74
CA ARG A 95 -16.94 6.50 7.15
C ARG A 95 -17.06 6.81 8.65
N GLN A 96 -16.36 6.05 9.49
CA GLN A 96 -16.35 6.22 10.94
C GLN A 96 -15.75 7.54 11.43
N LEU A 97 -15.07 8.30 10.56
CA LEU A 97 -14.49 9.61 10.87
C LEU A 97 -15.33 10.77 10.29
N MET A 98 -16.47 10.50 9.66
CA MET A 98 -17.21 11.49 8.88
C MET A 98 -18.70 11.56 9.23
N ARG A 99 -19.25 12.77 9.19
CA ARG A 99 -20.71 12.99 9.20
C ARG A 99 -21.33 12.42 7.92
N ALA A 100 -22.59 12.00 8.00
CA ALA A 100 -23.29 11.34 6.89
C ALA A 100 -23.29 12.15 5.57
N HIS A 101 -23.39 13.48 5.63
CA HIS A 101 -23.38 14.31 4.41
C HIS A 101 -22.01 14.28 3.71
N HIS A 102 -20.91 14.29 4.46
CA HIS A 102 -19.56 14.16 3.91
C HIS A 102 -19.36 12.78 3.28
N ASP A 103 -19.78 11.70 3.96
CA ASP A 103 -19.70 10.34 3.40
C ASP A 103 -20.43 10.22 2.06
N ARG A 104 -21.65 10.78 1.96
CA ARG A 104 -22.40 10.82 0.69
C ARG A 104 -21.66 11.59 -0.40
N LEU A 105 -21.09 12.74 -0.08
CA LEU A 105 -20.32 13.56 -1.03
C LEU A 105 -19.10 12.79 -1.56
N PHE A 106 -18.30 12.21 -0.66
CA PHE A 106 -17.12 11.43 -1.05
C PHE A 106 -17.50 10.19 -1.86
N ARG A 107 -18.55 9.46 -1.48
CA ARG A 107 -19.07 8.34 -2.27
C ARG A 107 -19.51 8.76 -3.66
N ALA A 108 -20.30 9.84 -3.78
CA ALA A 108 -20.75 10.36 -5.07
C ALA A 108 -19.57 10.71 -5.98
N ARG A 109 -18.53 11.35 -5.42
CA ARG A 109 -17.28 11.64 -6.14
C ARG A 109 -16.57 10.37 -6.58
N SER A 110 -16.41 9.38 -5.70
CA SER A 110 -15.77 8.10 -6.02
C SER A 110 -16.49 7.37 -7.16
N TYR A 111 -17.83 7.32 -7.14
CA TYR A 111 -18.63 6.73 -8.23
C TYR A 111 -18.52 7.52 -9.54
N SER A 112 -18.41 8.85 -9.48
CA SER A 112 -18.17 9.66 -10.68
C SER A 112 -16.83 9.31 -11.33
N ILE A 113 -15.75 9.24 -10.55
CA ILE A 113 -14.41 8.85 -11.03
C ILE A 113 -14.44 7.43 -11.60
N TRP A 114 -15.12 6.52 -10.92
CA TRP A 114 -15.26 5.13 -11.37
C TRP A 114 -15.92 5.03 -12.75
N ARG A 115 -17.06 5.71 -12.95
CA ARG A 115 -17.76 5.72 -14.24
C ARG A 115 -16.91 6.30 -15.36
N GLN A 116 -16.21 7.41 -15.09
CA GLN A 116 -15.29 8.02 -16.07
C GLN A 116 -14.14 7.10 -16.46
N THR A 117 -13.61 6.31 -15.51
CA THR A 117 -12.41 5.50 -15.73
C THR A 117 -12.72 4.14 -16.36
N THR A 118 -13.88 3.56 -16.03
CA THR A 118 -14.25 2.20 -16.46
C THR A 118 -15.09 2.18 -17.73
N CYS A 119 -15.61 3.32 -18.18
CA CYS A 119 -16.56 3.41 -19.29
C CYS A 119 -17.79 2.48 -19.12
N VAL A 120 -18.10 2.08 -17.88
CA VAL A 120 -19.26 1.27 -17.55
C VAL A 120 -20.42 2.23 -17.30
N CYS A 121 -21.42 2.19 -18.21
CA CYS A 121 -22.70 2.87 -18.05
C CYS A 121 -23.53 2.23 -16.93
#